data_AF-G5NFZ6-F1
#
_entry.id   AF-G5NFZ6-F1
#
_cell.length_a   1.000
_cell.length_b   1.000
_cell.length_c   1.000
_cell.angle_alpha   90.00
_cell.angle_beta   90.00
_cell.angle_gamma   90.00
#
_symmetry.space_group_name_H-M   'P 1'
#
loop_
_entity.id
_entity.type
_entity.pdbx_description
1 polymer ?
#
loop_
_entity_poly.entity_id
_entity_poly.type
_entity_poly.pdbx_seq_one_letter_code
_entity_poly.pdbx_strand_id
1 'polypeptide(L)'
;WEVSGYNRAPQWAIHYSLAYTSWSQFQELKAKSTAGDTLFEKHEGFKDAYRIALGTTYYYDDNWTFRTGIAFDDSPVPAQNRSISIPDQDRFWLSAGTTYAFNKDASVDVGVSYMHGQSVKINEGPYQFESEGKAWLFGTNFNYAF
;
A
#
# COMPACT_ATOMS: atom_id res chain seq x y z
N TRP A 1 -6.62 9.04 9.18
CA TRP A 1 -6.79 10.34 8.48
C TRP A 1 -5.68 10.47 7.45
N GLU A 2 -5.82 11.37 6.47
CA GLU A 2 -4.80 11.57 5.42
C GLU A 2 -4.56 13.05 5.18
N VAL A 3 -3.30 13.41 4.92
CA VAL A 3 -2.89 14.72 4.42
C VAL A 3 -2.14 14.51 3.12
N SER A 4 -2.57 15.21 2.06
CA SER A 4 -1.97 15.10 0.73
C SER A 4 -1.78 16.47 0.09
N GLY A 5 -0.78 16.60 -0.78
CA GLY A 5 -0.52 17.83 -1.54
C GLY A 5 -0.12 17.55 -2.98
N TYR A 6 -0.44 18.51 -3.85
CA TYR A 6 -0.09 18.50 -5.27
C TYR A 6 0.38 19.90 -5.66
N ASN A 7 1.57 20.01 -6.24
CA ASN A 7 2.13 21.27 -6.69
C ASN A 7 2.65 21.11 -8.12
N ARG A 8 2.14 21.94 -9.04
CA ARG A 8 2.48 21.88 -10.47
C ARG A 8 3.25 23.11 -10.92
N ALA A 9 4.38 22.87 -11.57
CA ALA A 9 5.07 23.73 -12.52
C ALA A 9 4.76 23.26 -13.96
N PRO A 10 5.07 24.04 -15.02
CA PRO A 10 4.53 23.81 -16.37
C PRO A 10 4.54 22.35 -16.85
N GLN A 11 5.71 21.71 -16.80
CA GLN A 11 5.89 20.31 -17.20
C GLN A 11 6.06 19.36 -16.02
N TRP A 12 6.16 19.83 -14.78
CA TRP A 12 6.48 19.00 -13.62
C TRP A 12 5.46 19.20 -12.52
N ALA A 13 4.97 18.12 -11.93
CA ALA A 13 4.22 18.19 -10.69
C ALA A 13 4.82 17.26 -9.65
N ILE A 14 4.83 17.71 -8.40
CA ILE A 14 5.20 16.90 -7.25
C ILE A 14 3.93 16.64 -6.45
N HIS A 15 3.74 15.39 -6.03
CA HIS A 15 2.65 14.96 -5.18
C HIS A 15 3.17 14.16 -3.98
N TYR A 16 2.58 14.37 -2.82
CA TYR A 16 2.98 13.72 -1.57
C TYR A 16 1.79 13.49 -0.67
N SER A 17 1.88 12.46 0.17
CA SER A 17 0.82 12.11 1.11
C SER A 17 1.38 11.45 2.38
N LEU A 18 0.72 11.70 3.50
CA LEU A 18 0.84 10.95 4.76
C LEU A 18 -0.56 10.45 5.13
N ALA A 19 -0.74 9.13 5.12
CA ALA A 19 -1.94 8.48 5.60
C ALA A 19 -1.68 7.80 6.95
N TYR A 20 -2.62 7.93 7.87
CA TYR A 20 -2.61 7.31 9.19
C TYR A 20 -3.81 6.39 9.33
N THR A 21 -3.57 5.15 9.74
CA THR A 21 -4.61 4.14 9.94
C THR A 21 -4.64 3.70 11.40
N SER A 22 -5.80 3.84 12.03
CA SER A 22 -6.04 3.47 13.43
C SER A 22 -6.23 1.97 13.62
N TRP A 23 -5.23 1.18 13.24
CA TRP A 23 -5.24 -0.28 13.35
C TRP A 23 -5.34 -0.78 14.79
N SER A 24 -5.06 0.05 15.80
CA SER A 24 -5.34 -0.25 17.21
C SER A 24 -6.81 -0.51 17.52
N GLN A 25 -7.73 -0.24 16.59
CA GLN A 25 -9.12 -0.68 16.73
C GLN A 25 -9.30 -2.19 16.46
N PHE A 26 -8.34 -2.82 15.77
CA PHE A 26 -8.35 -4.24 15.45
C PHE A 26 -7.53 -5.04 16.48
N GLN A 27 -8.20 -5.46 17.55
CA GLN A 27 -7.55 -6.12 18.69
C GLN A 27 -7.64 -7.65 18.64
N GLU A 28 -8.74 -8.21 18.14
CA GLU A 28 -8.96 -9.65 18.15
C GLU A 28 -9.91 -10.10 17.05
N LEU A 29 -9.76 -11.37 16.66
CA LEU A 29 -10.74 -12.13 15.90
C LEU A 29 -11.42 -13.12 16.84
N LYS A 30 -12.72 -12.91 17.10
CA LYS A 30 -13.51 -13.74 18.01
C LYS A 30 -14.75 -14.29 17.32
N ALA A 31 -14.85 -15.61 17.23
CA ALA A 31 -16.05 -16.27 16.73
C ALA A 31 -16.93 -16.72 17.91
N LYS A 32 -18.23 -16.43 17.84
CA LYS A 32 -19.21 -16.81 18.87
C LYS A 32 -20.32 -17.69 18.30
N SER A 33 -20.83 -18.62 19.10
CA SER A 33 -22.03 -19.39 18.77
C SER A 33 -23.28 -18.52 18.87
N THR A 34 -24.42 -19.00 18.36
CA THR A 34 -25.72 -18.33 18.55
C THR A 34 -26.14 -18.26 20.02
N ALA A 35 -25.62 -19.14 20.87
CA ALA A 35 -25.84 -19.12 22.32
C ALA A 35 -24.91 -18.13 23.05
N GLY A 36 -23.93 -17.54 22.35
CA GLY A 36 -22.99 -16.56 22.89
C GLY A 36 -21.64 -17.13 23.34
N ASP A 37 -21.45 -18.45 23.27
CA ASP A 37 -20.20 -19.11 23.64
C ASP A 37 -19.08 -18.76 22.67
N THR A 38 -17.85 -18.59 23.18
CA THR A 38 -16.68 -18.35 22.33
C THR A 38 -16.20 -19.67 21.71
N LEU A 39 -16.17 -19.72 20.38
CA LEU A 39 -15.76 -20.89 19.60
C LEU A 39 -14.32 -20.77 19.07
N PHE A 40 -13.85 -19.54 18.88
CA PHE A 40 -12.50 -19.22 18.43
C PHE A 40 -12.13 -17.83 18.94
N GLU A 41 -10.88 -17.67 19.37
CA GLU A 41 -10.33 -16.39 19.78
C GLU A 41 -8.87 -16.33 19.36
N LYS A 42 -8.52 -15.29 18.60
CA LYS A 42 -7.15 -14.97 18.24
C LYS A 42 -6.90 -13.50 18.55
N HIS A 43 -5.98 -13.24 19.46
CA HIS A 43 -5.50 -11.90 19.71
C HIS A 43 -4.59 -11.46 18.56
N GLU A 44 -4.88 -10.30 17.97
CA GLU A 44 -4.10 -9.71 16.88
C GLU A 44 -3.32 -8.50 17.41
N GLY A 45 -3.94 -7.65 18.23
CA GLY A 45 -3.28 -6.57 18.96
C GLY A 45 -2.52 -5.59 18.07
N PHE A 46 -3.12 -5.16 16.95
CA PHE A 46 -2.43 -4.30 16.00
C PHE A 46 -2.15 -2.92 16.61
N LYS A 47 -1.06 -2.28 16.17
CA LYS A 47 -0.71 -0.89 16.48
C LYS A 47 -1.12 0.01 15.32
N ASP A 48 -1.40 1.27 15.62
CA ASP A 48 -1.59 2.27 14.58
C ASP A 48 -0.35 2.36 13.67
N ALA A 49 -0.59 2.61 12.38
CA ALA A 49 0.43 2.63 11.36
C ALA A 49 0.22 3.78 10.39
N TYR A 50 1.28 4.14 9.68
CA TYR A 50 1.25 5.22 8.72
C TYR A 50 1.88 4.81 7.39
N ARG A 51 1.47 5.54 6.35
CA ARG A 51 1.99 5.44 4.99
C ARG A 51 2.46 6.80 4.54
N ILE A 52 3.71 6.90 4.11
CA ILE A 52 4.23 8.08 3.43
C ILE A 52 4.46 7.78 1.97
N ALA A 53 4.10 8.71 1.09
CA ALA A 53 4.38 8.59 -0.34
C ALA A 53 4.82 9.93 -0.92
N LEU A 54 5.71 9.85 -1.89
CA LEU A 54 6.22 10.97 -2.67
C LEU A 54 6.32 10.52 -4.12
N GLY A 55 5.85 11.35 -5.04
CA GLY A 55 6.04 11.10 -6.46
C GLY A 55 6.06 12.37 -7.28
N THR A 56 6.43 12.17 -8.53
CA THR A 56 6.53 13.22 -9.53
C THR A 56 5.84 12.80 -10.80
N THR A 57 5.21 13.78 -11.45
CA THR A 57 4.59 13.65 -12.76
C THR A 57 5.29 14.60 -13.71
N TYR A 58 5.73 14.08 -14.85
CA TYR A 58 6.33 14.83 -15.94
C TYR A 58 5.39 14.83 -17.14
N TYR A 59 4.84 16.00 -17.48
CA TYR A 59 4.04 16.26 -18.66
C TYR A 59 4.99 16.60 -19.82
N TYR A 60 5.34 15.59 -20.63
CA TYR A 60 6.34 15.73 -21.68
C TYR A 60 5.80 16.57 -22.84
N ASP A 61 4.68 16.14 -23.42
CA ASP A 61 3.94 16.82 -24.48
C ASP A 61 2.42 16.58 -24.32
N ASP A 62 1.63 16.95 -25.33
CA ASP A 62 0.17 16.78 -25.33
C ASP A 62 -0.28 15.31 -25.25
N ASN A 63 0.59 14.37 -25.60
CA ASN A 63 0.27 12.96 -25.70
C ASN A 63 0.88 12.16 -24.55
N TRP A 64 2.08 12.49 -24.09
CA TRP A 64 2.85 11.69 -23.14
C TRP A 64 2.96 12.35 -21.78
N THR A 65 2.57 11.58 -20.76
CA THR A 65 2.84 11.90 -19.36
C THR A 65 3.59 10.73 -18.72
N PHE A 66 4.60 11.02 -17.90
CA PHE A 66 5.38 10.03 -17.17
C PHE A 66 5.25 10.27 -15.67
N ARG A 67 5.22 9.19 -14.88
CA ARG A 67 5.09 9.25 -13.42
C ARG A 67 6.08 8.30 -12.78
N THR A 68 6.63 8.72 -11.65
CA THR A 68 7.40 7.85 -10.76
C THR A 68 7.11 8.21 -9.31
N GLY A 69 7.24 7.25 -8.41
CA GLY A 69 6.99 7.48 -7.01
C GLY A 69 7.58 6.42 -6.11
N ILE A 70 7.79 6.81 -4.87
CA ILE A 70 8.22 5.95 -3.77
C ILE A 70 7.20 6.05 -2.64
N ALA A 71 7.04 4.96 -1.90
CA ALA A 71 6.25 4.97 -0.68
C ALA A 71 6.85 4.03 0.36
N PHE A 72 6.56 4.33 1.63
CA PHE A 72 6.88 3.47 2.76
C PHE A 72 5.61 3.28 3.60
N ASP A 73 5.32 2.02 3.91
CA ASP A 73 4.23 1.58 4.78
C ASP A 73 4.83 0.94 6.04
N ASP A 74 4.51 1.50 7.21
CA ASP A 74 4.80 0.90 8.52
C ASP A 74 3.84 -0.27 8.79
N SER A 75 4.36 -1.38 9.29
CA SER A 75 3.55 -2.55 9.65
C SER A 75 2.68 -2.25 10.87
N PRO A 76 1.35 -2.46 10.80
CA PRO A 76 0.49 -2.38 11.97
C PRO A 76 0.64 -3.57 12.92
N VAL A 77 1.44 -4.59 12.59
CA VAL A 77 1.56 -5.81 13.39
C VAL A 77 2.81 -5.73 14.26
N PRO A 78 2.68 -5.63 15.60
CA PRO A 78 3.83 -5.70 16.48
C PRO A 78 4.61 -7.00 16.26
N ALA A 79 5.94 -6.95 16.34
CA ALA A 79 6.80 -8.10 16.02
C ALA A 79 6.43 -9.37 16.82
N GLN A 80 6.01 -9.21 18.07
CA GLN A 80 5.57 -10.30 18.94
C GLN A 80 4.19 -10.89 18.60
N ASN A 81 3.37 -10.18 17.81
CA ASN A 81 2.01 -10.60 17.43
C ASN A 81 1.93 -11.04 15.96
N ARG A 82 3.06 -11.09 15.24
CA ARG A 82 3.09 -11.57 13.87
C ARG A 82 2.66 -13.04 13.82
N SER A 83 1.95 -13.38 12.75
CA SER A 83 1.46 -14.74 12.50
C SER A 83 1.74 -15.11 11.06
N ILE A 84 2.03 -16.38 10.80
CA ILE A 84 2.29 -16.85 9.43
C ILE A 84 1.04 -16.73 8.53
N SER A 85 -0.16 -16.65 9.11
CA SER A 85 -1.40 -16.45 8.34
C SER A 85 -1.52 -15.05 7.76
N ILE A 86 -0.86 -14.06 8.38
CA ILE A 86 -0.79 -12.67 7.94
C ILE A 86 0.68 -12.24 8.06
N PRO A 87 1.53 -12.62 7.08
CA PRO A 87 2.94 -12.26 7.10
C PRO A 87 3.09 -10.78 6.75
N ASP A 88 2.92 -9.95 7.78
CA ASP A 88 2.98 -8.51 7.67
C ASP A 88 4.35 -7.98 8.08
N GLN A 89 4.87 -7.10 7.24
CA GLN A 89 6.15 -6.44 7.38
C GLN A 89 6.07 -5.05 6.78
N ASP A 90 7.02 -4.20 7.15
CA ASP A 90 7.19 -2.88 6.53
C ASP A 90 7.43 -3.05 5.04
N ARG A 91 6.79 -2.19 4.23
CA ARG A 91 6.83 -2.29 2.76
C ARG A 91 7.40 -1.02 2.16
N PHE A 92 8.39 -1.21 1.31
CA PHE A 92 8.90 -0.16 0.44
C PHE A 92 8.37 -0.34 -0.98
N TRP A 93 7.88 0.74 -1.57
CA TRP A 93 7.34 0.76 -2.91
C TRP A 93 8.20 1.61 -3.83
N LEU A 94 8.43 1.09 -5.03
CA LEU A 94 8.99 1.83 -6.16
C LEU A 94 8.03 1.68 -7.34
N SER A 95 7.54 2.80 -7.87
CA SER A 95 6.51 2.81 -8.91
C SER A 95 6.92 3.66 -10.09
N ALA A 96 6.54 3.24 -11.29
CA ALA A 96 6.67 3.99 -12.52
C ALA A 96 5.41 3.81 -13.38
N GLY A 97 5.08 4.81 -14.19
CA GLY A 97 3.93 4.72 -15.08
C GLY A 97 3.95 5.78 -16.16
N THR A 98 3.08 5.60 -17.13
CA THR A 98 2.91 6.53 -18.24
C THR A 98 1.44 6.62 -18.63
N THR A 99 1.06 7.77 -19.16
CA THR A 99 -0.20 7.98 -19.89
C THR A 99 0.14 8.30 -21.32
N TYR A 100 -0.61 7.69 -22.24
CA TYR A 100 -0.68 8.10 -23.63
C TYR A 100 -2.09 8.65 -23.92
N ALA A 101 -2.19 9.94 -24.24
CA ALA A 101 -3.40 10.56 -24.73
C ALA A 101 -3.45 10.45 -26.26
N PHE A 102 -4.50 9.82 -26.78
CA PHE A 102 -4.75 9.76 -28.23
C PHE A 102 -5.24 11.11 -28.74
N ASN A 103 -6.04 11.80 -27.92
CA ASN A 103 -6.60 13.13 -28.13
C ASN A 103 -7.06 13.68 -26.77
N LYS A 104 -7.81 14.79 -26.78
CA LYS A 104 -8.31 15.44 -25.55
C LYS A 104 -9.34 14.60 -24.78
N ASP A 105 -9.95 13.63 -25.44
CA ASP A 105 -11.10 12.88 -24.92
C ASP A 105 -10.71 11.46 -24.53
N ALA A 106 -9.63 10.89 -25.07
CA ALA A 106 -9.26 9.49 -24.88
C ALA A 106 -7.79 9.32 -24.50
N SER A 107 -7.52 8.48 -23.48
CA SER A 107 -6.17 8.12 -23.06
C SER A 107 -6.07 6.70 -22.49
N VAL A 108 -4.85 6.17 -22.43
CA VAL A 108 -4.51 4.94 -21.71
C VAL A 108 -3.42 5.21 -20.69
N ASP A 109 -3.60 4.67 -19.50
CA ASP A 109 -2.57 4.60 -18.46
C ASP A 109 -1.97 3.21 -18.40
N VAL A 110 -0.67 3.14 -18.17
CA VAL A 110 0.07 1.91 -17.83
C VAL A 110 0.95 2.20 -16.63
N GLY A 111 0.89 1.33 -15.63
CA GLY A 111 1.65 1.45 -14.39
C GLY A 111 2.28 0.14 -13.96
N VAL A 112 3.45 0.26 -13.33
CA VAL A 112 4.16 -0.84 -12.68
C VAL A 112 4.65 -0.41 -11.31
N SER A 113 4.53 -1.29 -10.33
CA SER A 113 5.10 -1.10 -9.00
C SER A 113 5.83 -2.35 -8.54
N TYR A 114 6.99 -2.14 -7.94
CA TYR A 114 7.70 -3.13 -7.16
C TYR A 114 7.51 -2.83 -5.67
N MET A 115 7.09 -3.82 -4.92
CA MET A 115 6.97 -3.76 -3.47
C MET A 115 7.94 -4.75 -2.85
N HIS A 116 8.78 -4.27 -1.95
CA HIS A 116 9.68 -5.09 -1.16
C HIS A 116 9.28 -5.02 0.31
N GLY A 117 8.96 -6.17 0.89
CA GLY A 117 8.74 -6.33 2.32
C GLY A 117 10.05 -6.69 3.03
N GLN A 118 10.29 -6.11 4.20
CA GLN A 118 11.43 -6.48 5.02
C GLN A 118 11.34 -7.94 5.49
N SER A 119 12.48 -8.65 5.56
CA SER A 119 12.55 -9.98 6.19
C SER A 119 12.25 -9.87 7.68
N VAL A 120 11.31 -10.67 8.19
CA VAL A 120 10.87 -10.63 9.59
C VAL A 120 10.88 -12.02 10.21
N LYS A 121 11.22 -12.08 11.50
CA LYS A 121 11.05 -13.27 12.32
C LYS A 121 9.64 -13.33 12.89
N ILE A 122 9.05 -14.52 12.90
CA ILE A 122 7.72 -14.79 13.44
C ILE A 122 7.85 -15.91 14.47
N ASN A 123 7.40 -15.64 15.69
CA ASN A 123 7.34 -16.62 16.77
C ASN A 123 5.87 -16.89 17.09
N GLU A 124 5.37 -18.06 16.70
CA GLU A 124 3.95 -18.41 16.84
C GLU A 124 3.82 -19.77 17.53
N GLY A 125 3.34 -19.74 18.78
CA GLY A 125 3.32 -20.91 19.65
C GLY A 125 4.74 -21.46 19.90
N PRO A 126 4.99 -22.77 19.73
CA PRO A 126 6.32 -23.36 19.91
C PRO A 126 7.24 -23.23 18.68
N TYR A 127 6.80 -22.55 17.61
CA TYR A 127 7.50 -22.52 16.33
C TYR A 127 8.15 -21.16 16.04
N GLN A 128 9.26 -21.19 15.30
CA GLN A 128 9.98 -20.02 14.83
C GLN A 128 10.10 -20.06 13.31
N PHE A 129 9.79 -18.94 12.66
CA PHE A 129 9.82 -18.79 11.21
C PHE A 129 10.54 -17.51 10.80
N GLU A 130 10.98 -17.47 9.55
CA GLU A 130 11.45 -16.29 8.86
C GLU A 130 10.58 -16.10 7.61
N SER A 131 10.04 -14.89 7.45
CA SER A 131 9.16 -14.52 6.34
C SER A 131 9.81 -13.43 5.51
N GLU A 132 9.81 -13.62 4.20
CA GLU A 132 10.28 -12.63 3.22
C GLU A 132 9.22 -12.46 2.13
N GLY A 133 8.98 -11.21 1.71
CA GLY A 133 7.93 -10.89 0.75
C GLY A 133 8.38 -9.89 -0.30
N LYS A 134 8.04 -10.16 -1.56
CA LYS A 134 8.13 -9.19 -2.66
C LYS A 134 6.96 -9.36 -3.62
N ALA A 135 6.51 -8.26 -4.20
CA ALA A 135 5.41 -8.26 -5.14
C ALA A 135 5.69 -7.34 -6.33
N TRP A 136 5.18 -7.74 -7.48
CA TRP A 136 5.10 -6.91 -8.68
C TRP A 136 3.63 -6.65 -8.98
N LEU A 137 3.29 -5.38 -9.23
CA LEU A 137 1.96 -4.94 -9.61
C LEU A 137 2.03 -4.33 -10.99
N PHE A 138 1.09 -4.71 -11.85
CA PHE A 138 0.94 -4.17 -13.20
C PHE A 138 -0.52 -3.74 -13.37
N GLY A 139 -0.73 -2.56 -13.94
CA GLY A 139 -2.07 -2.02 -14.16
C GLY A 139 -2.15 -1.31 -15.49
N THR A 140 -3.31 -1.41 -16.13
CA THR A 140 -3.67 -0.61 -17.29
C THR A 140 -5.08 -0.07 -17.11
N ASN A 141 -5.31 1.17 -17.54
CA ASN A 141 -6.60 1.81 -17.49
C ASN A 141 -6.88 2.58 -18.79
N PHE A 142 -8.13 2.63 -19.20
CA PHE A 142 -8.59 3.42 -20.35
C PHE A 142 -9.54 4.51 -19.84
N ASN A 143 -9.33 5.74 -20.30
CA ASN A 143 -10.13 6.89 -19.90
C ASN A 143 -10.81 7.51 -21.13
N TYR A 144 -12.08 7.90 -20.98
CA TYR A 144 -12.84 8.60 -22.01
C TYR A 144 -13.70 9.73 -21.41
N ALA A 145 -13.68 10.91 -22.01
CA ALA A 145 -14.54 12.06 -21.67
C ALA A 145 -15.58 12.29 -22.78
N PHE A 146 -16.82 12.62 -22.37
CA PHE A 146 -17.96 12.90 -23.26
C PHE A 146 -18.23 14.40 -23.40
#